data_AF-A0A9J6D956-F1
#
_entry.id   AF-A0A9J6D956-F1
#
_cell.length_a   1.000
_cell.length_b   1.000
_cell.length_c   1.000
_cell.angle_alpha   90.00
_cell.angle_beta   90.00
_cell.angle_gamma   90.00
#
_symmetry.space_group_name_H-M   'P 1'
#
loop_
_entity.id
_entity.type
_entity.pdbx_description
1 polymer ?
#
loop_
_entity_poly.entity_id
_entity_poly.type
_entity_poly.pdbx_seq_one_letter_code
_entity_poly.pdbx_strand_id
1 'polypeptide(L)'
;MLENTPRLRECRELLTQLETLCASVYDGDREVSTLSNITVVCNLLKELGGNMDIYFEAKLDWCYGVFCNVSGADELSVVERLSILEVIDVRSMGWKEDRAVKKYYNCKYEKLCAQSAENNDVSLEQPPGVRDQPGAEKRAASSSGNWQIRKRDCNSNSQRDNCRSRRTSENTVVTS
;
A
#
# COMPACT_ATOMS: atom_id res chain seq x y z
N MET A 1 -11.79 18.54 33.69
CA MET A 1 -12.23 17.74 32.52
C MET A 1 -11.00 17.01 31.99
N LEU A 2 -10.81 15.75 32.37
CA LEU A 2 -9.66 14.91 32.03
C LEU A 2 -10.17 13.55 31.55
N GLU A 3 -10.83 13.52 30.40
CA GLU A 3 -11.31 12.27 29.80
C GLU A 3 -10.67 12.13 28.42
N ASN A 4 -9.42 11.63 28.37
CA ASN A 4 -8.76 11.11 27.15
C ASN A 4 -7.41 10.40 27.42
N THR A 5 -7.18 9.86 28.61
CA THR A 5 -5.88 9.24 28.97
C THR A 5 -5.57 7.87 28.34
N PRO A 6 -6.52 6.95 28.04
CA PRO A 6 -6.15 5.63 27.48
C PRO A 6 -5.74 5.73 26.00
N ARG A 7 -6.49 6.48 25.18
CA ARG A 7 -6.18 6.64 23.75
C ARG A 7 -4.85 7.34 23.48
N LEU A 8 -4.49 8.32 24.30
CA LEU A 8 -3.20 9.01 24.19
C LEU A 8 -2.03 8.06 24.45
N ARG A 9 -2.19 7.13 25.40
CA ARG A 9 -1.17 6.12 25.70
C ARG A 9 -0.96 5.19 24.53
N GLU A 10 -2.03 4.65 23.96
CA GLU A 10 -1.99 3.80 22.76
C GLU A 10 -1.35 4.54 21.57
N CYS A 11 -1.74 5.80 21.34
CA CYS A 11 -1.14 6.62 20.29
C CYS A 11 0.38 6.82 20.48
N ARG A 12 0.83 6.99 21.73
CA ARG A 12 2.27 7.14 22.06
C ARG A 12 3.03 5.83 21.87
N GLU A 13 2.45 4.71 22.28
CA GLU A 13 3.04 3.39 22.09
C GLU A 13 3.17 3.07 20.59
N LEU A 14 2.11 3.31 19.80
CA LEU A 14 2.12 3.16 18.35
C LEU A 14 3.13 4.10 17.68
N LEU A 15 3.22 5.36 18.13
CA LEU A 15 4.20 6.30 17.62
C LEU A 15 5.64 5.84 17.86
N THR A 16 5.91 5.25 19.04
CA THR A 16 7.25 4.74 19.36
C THR A 16 7.63 3.56 18.46
N GLN A 17 6.67 2.66 18.20
CA GLN A 17 6.86 1.56 17.25
C GLN A 17 7.09 2.07 15.83
N LEU A 18 6.33 3.08 15.42
CA LEU A 18 6.46 3.71 14.11
C LEU A 18 7.80 4.43 13.94
N GLU A 19 8.26 5.19 14.94
CA GLU A 19 9.56 5.87 14.92
C GLU A 19 10.71 4.86 14.83
N THR A 20 10.62 3.76 15.60
CA THR A 20 11.61 2.69 15.56
C THR A 20 11.67 2.04 14.18
N LEU A 21 10.50 1.71 13.62
CA LEU A 21 10.38 1.15 12.28
C LEU A 21 10.94 2.09 11.21
N CYS A 22 10.58 3.37 11.27
CA CYS A 22 11.07 4.37 10.31
C CYS A 22 12.58 4.56 10.43
N ALA A 23 13.15 4.51 11.64
CA ALA A 23 14.59 4.61 11.84
C ALA A 23 15.33 3.40 11.25
N SER A 24 14.89 2.17 11.53
CA SER A 24 15.48 0.95 10.95
C SER A 24 15.43 0.96 9.42
N VAL A 25 14.26 1.28 8.87
CA VAL A 25 14.07 1.32 7.42
C VAL A 25 14.89 2.43 6.74
N TYR A 26 15.03 3.58 7.40
CA TYR A 26 15.84 4.70 6.92
C TYR A 26 17.34 4.39 6.94
N ASP A 27 17.83 3.69 7.98
CA ASP A 27 19.22 3.23 8.09
C ASP A 27 19.56 2.08 7.14
N GLY A 28 18.57 1.57 6.40
CA GLY A 28 18.73 0.48 5.45
C GLY A 28 18.66 -0.90 6.09
N ASP A 29 18.32 -0.99 7.38
CA ASP A 29 18.01 -2.24 8.05
C ASP A 29 16.61 -2.72 7.63
N ARG A 30 16.60 -3.61 6.63
CA ARG A 30 15.41 -4.17 5.98
C ARG A 30 15.26 -5.66 6.31
N GLU A 31 15.52 -6.03 7.56
CA GLU A 31 15.25 -7.39 8.03
C GLU A 31 13.77 -7.77 7.82
N VAL A 32 13.51 -9.04 7.49
CA VAL A 32 12.17 -9.60 7.27
C VAL A 32 11.22 -9.32 8.45
N SER A 33 11.76 -9.30 9.67
CA SER A 33 11.04 -8.94 10.90
C SER A 33 10.52 -7.49 10.84
N THR A 34 11.38 -6.54 10.48
CA THR A 34 11.09 -5.11 10.29
C THR A 34 10.07 -4.88 9.19
N LEU A 35 10.19 -5.59 8.06
CA LEU A 35 9.26 -5.47 6.95
C LEU A 35 7.87 -6.02 7.32
N SER A 36 7.81 -7.17 8.02
CA SER A 36 6.54 -7.75 8.45
C SER A 36 5.74 -6.86 9.42
N ASN A 37 6.44 -6.02 10.19
CA ASN A 37 5.83 -5.05 11.09
C ASN A 37 5.14 -3.88 10.35
N ILE A 38 5.50 -3.58 9.10
CA ILE A 38 4.90 -2.49 8.32
C ILE A 38 3.39 -2.68 8.19
N THR A 39 2.95 -3.89 7.84
CA THR A 39 1.52 -4.18 7.63
C THR A 39 0.74 -4.04 8.95
N VAL A 40 1.32 -4.49 10.07
CA VAL A 40 0.72 -4.39 11.40
C VAL A 40 0.57 -2.92 11.80
N VAL A 41 1.65 -2.14 11.69
CA VAL A 41 1.65 -0.71 12.03
C VAL A 41 0.69 0.07 11.14
N CYS A 42 0.60 -0.23 9.84
CA CYS A 42 -0.34 0.42 8.93
C CYS A 42 -1.81 0.13 9.31
N ASN A 43 -2.13 -1.08 9.77
CA ASN A 43 -3.47 -1.39 10.24
C ASN A 43 -3.82 -0.63 11.53
N LEU A 44 -2.90 -0.58 12.49
CA LEU A 44 -3.07 0.19 13.72
C LEU A 44 -3.19 1.70 13.44
N LEU A 45 -2.44 2.22 12.46
CA LEU A 45 -2.56 3.60 12.01
C LEU A 45 -3.94 3.91 11.42
N LYS A 46 -4.57 2.98 10.70
CA LYS A 46 -5.95 3.21 10.21
C LYS A 46 -6.97 3.34 11.36
N GLU A 47 -6.75 2.66 12.48
CA GLU A 47 -7.64 2.70 13.64
C GLU A 47 -7.41 3.91 14.55
N LEU A 48 -6.15 4.28 14.77
CA LEU A 48 -5.74 5.32 15.73
C LEU A 48 -5.27 6.61 15.08
N GLY A 49 -5.09 6.65 13.77
CA GLY A 49 -4.45 7.74 13.05
C GLY A 49 -5.12 9.10 13.23
N GLY A 50 -6.46 9.13 13.26
CA GLY A 50 -7.20 10.37 13.54
C GLY A 50 -6.90 10.95 14.91
N ASN A 51 -6.67 10.11 15.92
CA ASN A 51 -6.23 10.57 17.25
C ASN A 51 -4.75 10.97 17.21
N MET A 52 -3.91 10.22 16.50
CA MET A 52 -2.49 10.52 16.42
C MET A 52 -2.21 11.85 15.72
N ASP A 53 -2.98 12.24 14.69
CA ASP A 53 -2.82 13.56 14.05
C ASP A 53 -3.15 14.70 15.02
N ILE A 54 -4.08 14.52 15.96
CA ILE A 54 -4.41 15.54 16.97
C ILE A 54 -3.24 15.77 17.94
N TYR A 55 -2.54 14.70 18.32
CA TYR A 55 -1.53 14.75 19.38
C TYR A 55 -0.08 14.82 18.88
N PHE A 56 0.20 14.31 17.67
CA PHE A 56 1.55 14.02 17.18
C PHE A 56 1.74 14.30 15.67
N GLU A 57 0.98 15.23 15.09
CA GLU A 57 1.00 15.60 13.66
C GLU A 57 2.41 15.68 13.06
N ALA A 58 3.30 16.49 13.65
CA ALA A 58 4.64 16.72 13.12
C ALA A 58 5.51 15.44 13.06
N LYS A 59 5.34 14.54 14.04
CA LYS A 59 6.08 13.26 14.04
C LYS A 59 5.50 12.30 13.02
N LEU A 60 4.17 12.27 12.89
CA LEU A 60 3.53 11.51 11.84
C LEU A 60 3.93 12.01 10.45
N ASP A 61 4.03 13.32 10.22
CA ASP A 61 4.50 13.87 8.94
C ASP A 61 5.87 13.36 8.57
N TRP A 62 6.81 13.34 9.53
CA TRP A 62 8.13 12.76 9.30
C TRP A 62 8.05 11.28 8.93
N CYS A 63 7.30 10.47 9.70
CA CYS A 63 7.14 9.04 9.41
C CYS A 63 6.51 8.78 8.03
N TYR A 64 5.54 9.61 7.62
CA TYR A 64 4.92 9.50 6.30
C TYR A 64 5.88 9.89 5.17
N GLY A 65 6.75 10.86 5.41
CA GLY A 65 7.86 11.16 4.50
C GLY A 65 8.77 9.95 4.29
N VAL A 66 9.11 9.24 5.36
CA VAL A 66 9.85 7.97 5.27
C VAL A 66 9.06 6.95 4.47
N PHE A 67 7.78 6.70 4.80
CA PHE A 67 6.90 5.78 4.06
C PHE A 67 6.81 6.05 2.57
N CYS A 68 6.67 7.32 2.15
CA CYS A 68 6.70 7.68 0.74
C CYS A 68 8.01 7.27 0.07
N ASN A 69 9.15 7.51 0.73
CA ASN A 69 10.46 7.13 0.21
C ASN A 69 10.62 5.61 0.10
N VAL A 70 10.18 4.84 1.10
CA VAL A 70 10.30 3.38 1.04
C VAL A 70 9.29 2.73 0.11
N SER A 71 8.13 3.34 -0.13
CA SER A 71 7.07 2.73 -0.97
C SER A 71 7.53 2.41 -2.39
N GLY A 72 8.54 3.12 -2.90
CA GLY A 72 9.15 2.88 -4.20
C GLY A 72 10.31 1.88 -4.19
N ALA A 73 10.65 1.31 -3.04
CA ALA A 73 11.77 0.39 -2.92
C ALA A 73 11.41 -1.03 -3.39
N ASP A 74 12.39 -1.72 -3.99
CA ASP A 74 12.21 -3.06 -4.57
C ASP A 74 12.21 -4.17 -3.52
N GLU A 75 12.78 -3.95 -2.32
CA GLU A 75 12.85 -4.95 -1.26
C GLU A 75 11.51 -5.16 -0.53
N LEU A 76 10.56 -4.24 -0.68
CA LEU A 76 9.23 -4.41 -0.10
C LEU A 76 8.40 -5.38 -0.94
N SER A 77 7.68 -6.27 -0.26
CA SER A 77 6.65 -7.07 -0.89
C SER A 77 5.56 -6.17 -1.48
N VAL A 78 4.83 -6.70 -2.46
CA VAL A 78 3.68 -5.99 -3.04
C VAL A 78 2.62 -5.68 -1.98
N VAL A 79 2.47 -6.53 -0.97
CA VAL A 79 1.50 -6.35 0.13
C VAL A 79 1.90 -5.21 1.06
N GLU A 80 3.18 -5.10 1.43
CA GLU A 80 3.67 -4.01 2.28
C GLU A 80 3.57 -2.66 1.57
N ARG A 81 3.95 -2.60 0.28
CA ARG A 81 3.78 -1.38 -0.53
C ARG A 81 2.32 -0.98 -0.62
N LEU A 82 1.42 -1.94 -0.85
CA LEU A 82 -0.01 -1.66 -0.91
C LEU A 82 -0.56 -1.14 0.42
N SER A 83 -0.08 -1.69 1.55
CA SER A 83 -0.47 -1.26 2.90
C SER A 83 -0.02 0.18 3.20
N ILE A 84 1.20 0.53 2.80
CA ILE A 84 1.72 1.91 2.91
C ILE A 84 0.89 2.87 2.06
N LEU A 85 0.58 2.51 0.81
CA LEU A 85 -0.23 3.35 -0.06
C LEU A 85 -1.64 3.57 0.50
N GLU A 86 -2.26 2.52 1.05
CA GLU A 86 -3.58 2.62 1.67
C GLU A 86 -3.58 3.62 2.83
N VAL A 87 -2.58 3.56 3.71
CA VAL A 87 -2.54 4.46 4.87
C VAL A 87 -2.26 5.91 4.47
N ILE A 88 -1.44 6.13 3.42
CA ILE A 88 -1.23 7.46 2.82
C ILE A 88 -2.52 8.04 2.28
N ASP A 89 -3.27 7.25 1.51
CA ASP A 89 -4.55 7.68 0.94
C ASP A 89 -5.57 8.00 2.04
N VAL A 90 -5.70 7.13 3.04
CA VAL A 90 -6.61 7.34 4.19
C VAL A 90 -6.25 8.62 4.95
N ARG A 91 -4.96 8.89 5.19
CA ARG A 91 -4.52 10.12 5.84
C ARG A 91 -4.79 11.36 5.00
N SER A 92 -4.58 11.29 3.68
CA SER A 92 -4.87 12.40 2.77
C SER A 92 -6.35 12.82 2.77
N MET A 93 -7.24 11.89 3.13
CA MET A 93 -8.68 12.13 3.30
C MET A 93 -9.07 12.57 4.72
N GLY A 94 -8.08 12.77 5.60
CA GLY A 94 -8.27 13.16 6.98
C GLY A 94 -8.86 12.04 7.85
N TRP A 95 -8.41 10.80 7.64
CA TRP A 95 -8.84 9.61 8.39
C TRP A 95 -10.33 9.29 8.30
N LYS A 96 -10.97 9.77 7.23
CA LYS A 96 -12.37 9.47 6.96
C LYS A 96 -12.49 8.12 6.30
N GLU A 97 -13.40 7.29 6.79
CA GLU A 97 -13.73 6.03 6.13
C GLU A 97 -14.40 6.31 4.78
N ASP A 98 -13.63 6.15 3.69
CA ASP A 98 -14.15 6.21 2.33
C ASP A 98 -14.42 4.79 1.80
N ARG A 99 -15.69 4.54 1.43
CA ARG A 99 -16.13 3.24 0.90
C ARG A 99 -15.48 2.88 -0.42
N ALA A 100 -15.16 3.86 -1.27
CA ALA A 100 -14.49 3.63 -2.55
C ALA A 100 -13.03 3.21 -2.33
N VAL A 101 -12.33 3.86 -1.39
CA VAL A 101 -10.94 3.52 -1.01
C VAL A 101 -10.88 2.12 -0.44
N LYS A 102 -11.71 1.84 0.58
CA LYS A 102 -11.78 0.52 1.19
C LYS A 102 -12.07 -0.58 0.17
N LYS A 103 -13.01 -0.32 -0.75
CA LYS A 103 -13.34 -1.26 -1.84
C LYS A 103 -12.17 -1.44 -2.81
N TYR A 104 -11.47 -0.37 -3.17
CA TYR A 104 -10.32 -0.41 -4.06
C TYR A 104 -9.21 -1.29 -3.49
N TYR A 105 -8.78 -1.01 -2.25
CA TYR A 105 -7.71 -1.75 -1.60
C TYR A 105 -8.08 -3.20 -1.31
N ASN A 106 -9.32 -3.47 -0.84
CA ASN A 106 -9.80 -4.85 -0.68
C ASN A 106 -9.73 -5.65 -2.00
N CYS A 107 -10.19 -5.08 -3.11
CA CYS A 107 -10.11 -5.73 -4.42
C CYS A 107 -8.65 -5.99 -4.86
N LYS A 108 -7.72 -5.10 -4.48
CA LYS A 108 -6.29 -5.29 -4.74
C LYS A 108 -5.71 -6.42 -3.90
N TYR A 109 -6.00 -6.48 -2.60
CA TYR A 109 -5.55 -7.57 -1.74
C TYR A 109 -6.09 -8.93 -2.20
N GLU A 110 -7.38 -9.01 -2.57
CA GLU A 110 -7.99 -10.25 -3.10
C GLU A 110 -7.28 -10.75 -4.36
N LYS A 111 -6.93 -9.84 -5.28
CA LYS A 111 -6.19 -10.19 -6.50
C LYS A 111 -4.78 -10.71 -6.18
N LEU A 112 -4.11 -10.13 -5.21
CA LEU A 112 -2.79 -10.59 -4.78
C LEU A 112 -2.86 -11.98 -4.14
N CYS A 113 -3.86 -12.24 -3.30
CA CYS A 113 -4.10 -13.57 -2.75
C CYS A 113 -4.36 -14.61 -3.85
N ALA A 114 -5.21 -14.29 -4.84
CA ALA A 114 -5.50 -15.19 -5.95
C ALA A 114 -4.25 -15.50 -6.81
N GLN A 115 -3.43 -14.49 -7.10
CA GLN A 115 -2.19 -14.65 -7.87
C GLN A 115 -1.13 -15.47 -7.14
N SER A 116 -1.10 -15.42 -5.81
CA SER A 116 -0.19 -16.27 -5.02
C SER A 116 -0.58 -17.76 -5.07
N ALA A 117 -1.85 -18.08 -5.32
CA ALA A 117 -2.35 -19.45 -5.40
C ALA A 117 -2.11 -20.09 -6.79
N GLU A 118 -2.19 -19.33 -7.87
CA GLU A 118 -2.01 -19.83 -9.24
C GLU A 118 -0.54 -20.13 -9.62
N ASN A 119 0.42 -19.60 -8.87
CA ASN A 119 1.86 -19.83 -9.12
C ASN A 119 2.43 -21.11 -8.45
N ASN A 120 1.62 -21.86 -7.69
CA ASN A 120 2.06 -23.07 -6.99
C ASN A 120 1.69 -24.39 -7.72
N ASP A 121 1.16 -24.34 -8.95
CA ASP A 121 0.74 -25.52 -9.73
C ASP A 121 1.72 -25.93 -10.86
N VAL A 122 2.99 -25.49 -10.82
CA VAL A 122 4.02 -25.99 -11.75
C VAL A 122 5.18 -26.63 -10.98
N SER A 123 4.96 -27.87 -10.53
CA SER A 123 6.02 -28.84 -10.31
C SER A 123 5.46 -30.25 -10.17
N LEU A 124 5.21 -30.89 -11.32
CA LEU A 124 5.38 -32.33 -11.49
C LEU A 124 5.40 -32.59 -12.98
N GLU A 125 6.59 -32.91 -13.52
CA GLU A 125 6.81 -33.80 -14.67
C GLU A 125 8.33 -34.01 -14.81
N GLN A 126 8.85 -34.99 -14.08
CA GLN A 126 9.77 -35.99 -14.63
C GLN A 126 9.35 -37.32 -14.02
N PRO A 127 9.24 -38.42 -14.80
CA PRO A 127 10.42 -39.20 -15.19
C PRO A 127 10.23 -39.94 -16.57
N PRO A 128 10.88 -41.10 -16.85
CA PRO A 128 12.14 -41.24 -17.56
C PRO A 128 12.04 -42.01 -18.91
N GLY A 129 13.07 -41.93 -19.75
CA GLY A 129 13.50 -43.09 -20.58
C GLY A 129 13.00 -43.21 -22.03
N VAL A 130 13.88 -42.84 -22.97
CA VAL A 130 14.25 -43.55 -24.23
C VAL A 130 13.14 -44.16 -25.11
N ARG A 131 12.90 -43.57 -26.29
CA ARG A 131 12.86 -44.32 -27.56
C ARG A 131 13.07 -43.43 -28.79
N ASP A 132 14.00 -43.84 -29.63
CA ASP A 132 14.43 -43.22 -30.89
C ASP A 132 13.38 -43.19 -32.01
N GLN A 133 13.56 -42.18 -32.88
CA GLN A 133 13.50 -42.21 -34.37
C GLN A 133 12.19 -41.80 -35.13
N PRO A 134 12.28 -41.42 -36.43
CA PRO A 134 12.17 -40.01 -36.85
C PRO A 134 11.10 -39.71 -37.93
N GLY A 135 10.85 -38.41 -38.17
CA GLY A 135 10.45 -37.87 -39.48
C GLY A 135 8.94 -37.76 -39.76
N ALA A 136 8.42 -36.53 -39.77
CA ALA A 136 7.58 -35.98 -40.84
C ALA A 136 7.10 -34.56 -40.47
N GLU A 137 7.66 -33.60 -41.18
CA GLU A 137 7.16 -32.26 -41.42
C GLU A 137 5.67 -32.22 -41.76
N LYS A 138 4.87 -31.42 -41.04
CA LYS A 138 3.81 -30.55 -41.61
C LYS A 138 3.64 -29.28 -40.79
N ARG A 139 3.85 -28.15 -41.46
CA ARG A 139 3.50 -26.78 -41.04
C ARG A 139 1.98 -26.55 -41.10
N ALA A 140 1.59 -25.46 -40.46
CA ALA A 140 0.26 -24.84 -40.33
C ALA A 140 -0.55 -25.42 -39.15
N ALA A 141 -1.09 -24.63 -38.22
CA ALA A 141 -1.65 -23.30 -38.39
C ALA A 141 -1.51 -22.44 -37.13
N SER A 142 -1.54 -21.14 -37.37
CA SER A 142 -1.76 -20.04 -36.45
C SER A 142 -2.67 -20.37 -35.27
N SER A 143 -2.20 -20.05 -34.07
CA SER A 143 -3.07 -19.57 -33.00
C SER A 143 -2.29 -18.53 -32.22
N SER A 144 -2.39 -17.28 -32.67
CA SER A 144 -2.07 -16.14 -31.82
C SER A 144 -2.91 -16.28 -30.57
N GLY A 145 -2.25 -16.57 -29.44
CA GLY A 145 -2.85 -16.52 -28.12
C GLY A 145 -3.53 -15.18 -27.93
N ASN A 146 -4.84 -15.20 -28.08
CA ASN A 146 -5.73 -14.07 -28.02
C ASN A 146 -5.77 -13.60 -26.56
N TRP A 147 -4.96 -12.59 -26.21
CA TRP A 147 -5.04 -11.89 -24.92
C TRP A 147 -6.32 -11.05 -24.86
N GLN A 148 -7.48 -11.71 -24.86
CA GLN A 148 -8.72 -11.09 -24.41
C GLN A 148 -8.69 -11.05 -22.88
N ILE A 149 -7.93 -10.07 -22.37
CA ILE A 149 -8.20 -9.48 -21.07
C ILE A 149 -9.66 -9.03 -21.13
N ARG A 150 -10.55 -9.80 -20.52
CA ARG A 150 -11.91 -9.34 -20.23
C ARG A 150 -11.76 -8.13 -19.31
N LYS A 151 -11.76 -6.94 -19.92
CA LYS A 151 -12.08 -5.69 -19.24
C LYS A 151 -13.49 -5.86 -18.69
N ARG A 152 -13.58 -6.26 -17.42
CA ARG A 152 -14.77 -5.98 -16.63
C ARG A 152 -14.51 -4.62 -16.01
N ASP A 153 -15.23 -3.64 -16.54
CA ASP A 153 -15.10 -2.24 -16.21
C ASP A 153 -15.28 -2.02 -14.72
N CYS A 154 -14.20 -1.63 -14.02
CA CYS A 154 -14.32 -0.81 -12.83
C CYS A 154 -14.69 0.60 -13.30
N ASN A 155 -15.98 0.80 -13.59
CA ASN A 155 -16.56 2.08 -13.98
C ASN A 155 -16.20 3.14 -12.92
N SER A 156 -15.20 3.97 -13.24
CA SER A 156 -14.73 5.07 -12.42
C SER A 156 -15.06 6.36 -13.16
N ASN A 157 -16.32 6.77 -13.08
CA ASN A 157 -16.71 8.12 -13.44
C ASN A 157 -16.74 8.95 -12.15
N SER A 158 -15.63 9.61 -11.83
CA SER A 158 -15.68 10.82 -11.01
C SER A 158 -14.49 11.70 -11.36
N GLN A 159 -14.86 12.84 -11.93
CA GLN A 159 -14.06 13.98 -12.32
C GLN A 159 -12.79 14.19 -11.49
N ARG A 160 -11.67 14.27 -12.20
CA ARG A 160 -10.58 15.16 -11.81
C ARG A 160 -11.14 16.57 -11.92
N ASP A 161 -11.27 17.26 -10.80
CA ASP A 161 -11.20 18.71 -10.80
C ASP A 161 -10.72 19.18 -9.43
N ASN A 162 -9.63 19.94 -9.49
CA ASN A 162 -9.41 21.14 -8.68
C ASN A 162 -8.94 20.96 -7.22
N CYS A 163 -7.62 21.13 -7.01
CA CYS A 163 -7.09 21.84 -5.85
C CYS A 163 -5.71 22.45 -6.21
N ARG A 164 -5.74 23.55 -6.96
CA ARG A 164 -4.65 24.53 -7.01
C ARG A 164 -5.18 25.86 -6.47
N SER A 165 -4.50 26.38 -5.46
CA SER A 165 -4.59 27.74 -4.90
C SER A 165 -5.81 28.12 -4.04
N ARG A 166 -5.55 28.40 -2.75
CA ARG A 166 -5.71 29.74 -2.14
C ARG A 166 -5.29 29.72 -0.66
N ARG A 167 -4.18 30.38 -0.34
CA ARG A 167 -3.97 30.98 0.99
C ARG A 167 -3.05 32.19 0.84
N THR A 168 -3.64 33.33 0.48
CA THR A 168 -3.11 34.67 0.79
C THR A 168 -4.30 35.62 0.94
N SER A 169 -4.78 35.74 2.17
CA SER A 169 -5.53 36.89 2.68
C SER A 169 -4.83 37.25 4.00
N GLU A 170 -4.16 38.39 4.03
CA GLU A 170 -4.64 39.65 4.62
C GLU A 170 -3.98 39.84 6.00
N ASN A 171 -2.94 40.67 6.03
CA ASN A 171 -2.53 41.38 7.23
C ASN A 171 -2.59 42.88 6.92
N THR A 172 -3.75 43.46 7.22
CA THR A 172 -3.87 44.88 7.56
C THR A 172 -3.39 45.06 9.00
N VAL A 173 -2.27 45.77 9.17
CA VAL A 173 -1.98 46.48 10.43
C VAL A 173 -1.70 47.92 10.06
N VAL A 174 -2.71 48.75 10.31
CA VAL A 174 -2.59 50.19 10.47
C VAL A 174 -1.98 50.43 11.86
N THR A 175 -0.82 51.09 11.93
CA THR A 175 -0.47 51.91 13.10
C THR A 175 0.66 52.89 12.77
N SER A 176 0.36 54.16 13.08
CA SER A 176 1.23 55.33 13.31
C SER A 176 1.64 56.16 12.10
#